data_AF-A0A4E9FFS1-F1
#
_entry.id   AF-A0A4E9FFS1-F1
#
_cell.length_a   1.000
_cell.length_b   1.000
_cell.length_c   1.000
_cell.angle_alpha   90.00
_cell.angle_beta   90.00
_cell.angle_gamma   90.00
#
_symmetry.space_group_name_H-M   'P 1'
#
loop_
_entity.id
_entity.type
_entity.pdbx_description
1 polymer ?
#
loop_
_entity_poly.entity_id
_entity_poly.type
_entity_poly.pdbx_seq_one_letter_code
_entity_poly.pdbx_strand_id
1 'polypeptide(L)'
;MIQSTAIRGKFICGQKPAIGVRIKLFELDNNLINQPITTDEYMLTINPDDVLNETYTDEDGQFFIHGTTVEVSQIQPILKVYHNCLHDGLPGFRKIHFVVPYHFTNYGIHAEKVLDLGIFNLEAILPRIMLQLLLLLLFWLLANFQLLESRMQAVKIRGIFQCGAEIPHNATIELWDEDEPLINFVHEFFNQKKGINPDDKLFTTHPNTDGSFEISAMHEELTKLSLYMVVYHQCEHLFHFKYNQFKDREFQRWRRFIFRIPGQYVNDGEEAIKVFDLAMNIITLSTLLLALISNTDGFIKRNHSFAIQGKFMCGEYPLHRAAIELWEDNRSLLKSIVYILRQKRGPNDVYIARTNTNEYGEFAINGSYRSEYQVNPYIYVYHRCDADKLPISKSRPTFKLWRTFVIKVPGKYISKGNYALQLFDLGVYNLQFQFADEILLENCNMRNELYYRRCAYSMPSPFLSRLTHSVFFIH
;
A
#
# COMPACT_ATOMS: atom_id res chain seq x y z
N MET A 1 39.43 3.38 -9.25
CA MET A 1 39.92 4.67 -8.71
C MET A 1 39.49 4.76 -7.26
N ILE A 2 40.29 5.34 -6.37
CA ILE A 2 39.86 5.47 -4.96
C ILE A 2 38.75 6.52 -4.86
N GLN A 3 37.66 6.18 -4.19
CA GLN A 3 36.55 7.08 -3.89
C GLN A 3 36.15 7.00 -2.42
N SER A 4 35.62 8.09 -1.88
CA SER A 4 35.26 8.20 -0.46
C SER A 4 33.92 8.92 -0.24
N THR A 5 33.33 8.69 0.92
CA THR A 5 32.13 9.37 1.42
C THR A 5 32.13 9.43 2.94
N ALA A 6 31.46 10.43 3.53
CA ALA A 6 31.34 10.59 4.97
C ALA A 6 29.91 10.99 5.37
N ILE A 7 29.45 10.44 6.48
CA ILE A 7 28.11 10.65 7.02
C ILE A 7 28.20 10.90 8.51
N ARG A 8 27.34 11.78 9.01
CA ARG A 8 27.10 11.95 10.45
C ARG A 8 25.61 12.02 10.77
N GLY A 9 25.27 11.90 12.04
CA GLY A 9 23.92 12.16 12.52
C GLY A 9 23.73 11.73 13.96
N LYS A 10 22.48 11.77 14.41
CA LYS A 10 22.06 11.33 15.75
C LYS A 10 20.82 10.45 15.66
N PHE A 11 20.81 9.34 16.40
CA PHE A 11 19.64 8.51 16.56
C PHE A 11 19.04 8.67 17.96
N ILE A 12 17.70 8.76 18.01
CA ILE A 12 16.92 8.71 19.25
C ILE A 12 15.91 7.56 19.18
N CYS A 13 15.51 7.05 20.34
CA CYS A 13 14.41 6.10 20.48
C CYS A 13 13.36 6.72 21.41
N GLY A 14 12.32 7.30 20.81
CA GLY A 14 11.37 8.14 21.53
C GLY A 14 12.05 9.44 21.94
N GLN A 15 12.22 9.67 23.24
CA GLN A 15 12.82 10.90 23.79
C GLN A 15 14.25 10.71 24.30
N LYS A 16 14.84 9.52 24.15
CA LYS A 16 16.18 9.20 24.65
C LYS A 16 17.16 9.01 23.50
N PRO A 17 18.45 9.36 23.68
CA PRO A 17 19.52 8.92 22.79
C PRO A 17 19.48 7.41 22.57
N ALA A 18 19.63 6.96 21.32
CA ALA A 18 19.76 5.55 21.01
C ALA A 18 21.25 5.17 21.03
N ILE A 19 21.72 4.62 22.15
CA ILE A 19 23.13 4.29 22.42
C ILE A 19 23.49 2.92 21.84
N GLY A 20 24.69 2.77 21.29
CA GLY A 20 25.21 1.48 20.82
C GLY A 20 24.46 0.91 19.61
N VAL A 21 23.78 1.75 18.83
CA VAL A 21 23.12 1.37 17.58
C VAL A 21 24.20 1.04 16.56
N ARG A 22 24.15 -0.18 16.01
CA ARG A 22 25.12 -0.64 15.01
C ARG A 22 24.81 -0.02 13.65
N ILE A 23 25.82 0.59 13.03
CA ILE A 23 25.70 1.29 11.76
C ILE A 23 26.78 0.76 10.82
N LYS A 24 26.37 0.43 9.60
CA LYS A 24 27.29 -0.02 8.55
C LYS A 24 27.11 0.81 7.29
N LEU A 25 28.22 1.20 6.71
CA LEU A 25 28.28 1.81 5.41
C LEU A 25 28.70 0.73 4.40
N PHE A 26 27.90 0.56 3.37
CA PHE A 26 28.14 -0.43 2.32
C PHE A 26 28.25 0.27 0.97
N GLU A 27 29.02 -0.32 0.07
CA GLU A 27 28.91 -0.08 -1.36
C GLU A 27 27.88 -1.04 -1.95
N LEU A 28 26.97 -0.52 -2.77
CA LEU A 28 26.03 -1.34 -3.52
C LEU A 28 26.65 -1.68 -4.87
N ASP A 29 27.15 -2.90 -5.00
CA ASP A 29 27.66 -3.41 -6.27
C ASP A 29 26.52 -3.63 -7.26
N ASN A 30 26.19 -2.59 -8.04
CA ASN A 30 25.35 -2.71 -9.22
C ASN A 30 26.18 -3.15 -10.43
N ASN A 31 27.02 -4.18 -10.29
CA ASN A 31 27.78 -4.76 -11.40
C ASN A 31 26.88 -5.62 -12.29
N LEU A 32 26.01 -4.96 -13.05
CA LEU A 32 25.55 -5.43 -14.35
C LEU A 32 25.24 -4.19 -15.19
N ILE A 33 26.19 -3.71 -15.98
CA ILE A 33 25.97 -3.03 -17.28
C ILE A 33 27.37 -2.79 -17.93
N ASN A 34 27.64 -3.50 -19.04
CA ASN A 34 28.56 -3.16 -20.15
C ASN A 34 30.00 -3.71 -20.25
N GLN A 35 30.33 -4.91 -19.74
CA GLN A 35 31.52 -5.62 -20.23
C GLN A 35 31.19 -7.02 -20.77
N PRO A 36 31.75 -7.44 -21.93
CA PRO A 36 31.67 -8.82 -22.38
C PRO A 36 32.49 -9.66 -21.41
N ILE A 37 31.78 -10.49 -20.63
CA ILE A 37 32.35 -11.32 -19.58
C ILE A 37 33.31 -12.32 -20.21
N THR A 38 34.61 -12.15 -19.97
CA THR A 38 35.59 -13.23 -20.13
C THR A 38 35.42 -14.20 -18.97
N THR A 39 35.46 -15.50 -19.27
CA THR A 39 35.05 -16.60 -18.38
C THR A 39 35.81 -16.72 -17.04
N ASP A 40 36.86 -15.94 -16.83
CA ASP A 40 37.62 -15.90 -15.57
C ASP A 40 37.02 -14.90 -14.56
N GLU A 41 36.08 -14.05 -14.98
CA GLU A 41 35.40 -13.04 -14.14
C GLU A 41 34.03 -13.52 -13.61
N TYR A 42 33.64 -14.77 -13.90
CA TYR A 42 32.40 -15.34 -13.37
C TYR A 42 32.47 -15.53 -11.83
N MET A 43 33.66 -15.65 -11.28
CA MET A 43 33.89 -15.82 -9.82
C MET A 43 33.84 -14.50 -9.02
N LEU A 44 33.69 -13.34 -9.68
CA LEU A 44 33.46 -12.02 -9.04
C LEU A 44 31.98 -11.64 -8.97
N THR A 45 31.07 -12.47 -9.52
CA THR A 45 29.62 -12.21 -9.53
C THR A 45 28.89 -12.59 -8.24
N ILE A 46 29.64 -12.97 -7.19
CA ILE A 46 29.17 -13.24 -5.84
C ILE A 46 29.90 -12.31 -4.85
N ASN A 47 29.96 -11.01 -5.14
CA ASN A 47 30.37 -10.06 -4.13
C ASN A 47 29.14 -9.69 -3.27
N PRO A 48 29.06 -10.11 -2.00
CA PRO A 48 28.10 -9.50 -1.07
C PRO A 48 28.48 -8.02 -0.91
N ASP A 49 27.53 -7.08 -1.03
CA ASP A 49 27.73 -5.63 -0.82
C ASP A 49 28.96 -5.34 0.06
N ASP A 50 29.99 -4.70 -0.50
CA ASP A 50 31.24 -4.50 0.21
C ASP A 50 31.04 -3.55 1.41
N VAL A 51 31.37 -4.02 2.61
CA VAL A 51 31.33 -3.18 3.81
C VAL A 51 32.47 -2.15 3.72
N LEU A 52 32.11 -0.89 3.52
CA LEU A 52 33.08 0.21 3.51
C LEU A 52 33.58 0.54 4.90
N ASN A 53 32.68 0.57 5.89
CA ASN A 53 33.01 0.79 7.30
C ASN A 53 31.86 0.40 8.24
N GLU A 54 32.14 0.29 9.53
CA GLU A 54 31.18 0.03 10.61
C GLU A 54 31.45 0.97 11.79
N THR A 55 30.39 1.48 12.42
CA THR A 55 30.48 2.28 13.64
C THR A 55 29.28 2.01 14.56
N TYR A 56 29.30 2.60 15.76
CA TYR A 56 28.23 2.55 16.74
C TYR A 56 27.89 3.96 17.21
N THR A 57 26.64 4.19 17.60
CA THR A 57 26.30 5.46 18.25
C THR A 57 26.88 5.57 19.65
N ASP A 58 27.31 6.77 20.03
CA ASP A 58 27.83 7.10 21.35
C ASP A 58 26.73 7.29 22.42
N GLU A 59 27.11 7.77 23.61
CA GLU A 59 26.21 8.03 24.74
C GLU A 59 25.15 9.10 24.44
N ASP A 60 25.44 10.02 23.52
CA ASP A 60 24.52 11.05 23.05
C ASP A 60 23.70 10.59 21.83
N GLY A 61 23.88 9.34 21.38
CA GLY A 61 23.25 8.77 20.20
C GLY A 61 23.85 9.28 18.88
N GLN A 62 24.98 9.97 18.93
CA GLN A 62 25.64 10.54 17.75
C GLN A 62 26.53 9.50 17.07
N PHE A 63 26.75 9.67 15.76
CA PHE A 63 27.69 8.86 15.01
C PHE A 63 28.37 9.67 13.90
N PHE A 64 29.57 9.21 13.53
CA PHE A 64 30.29 9.61 12.33
C PHE A 64 30.85 8.35 11.67
N ILE A 65 30.69 8.24 10.36
CA ILE A 65 31.20 7.11 9.57
C ILE A 65 31.77 7.61 8.24
N HIS A 66 32.96 7.14 7.92
CA HIS A 66 33.68 7.45 6.67
C HIS A 66 34.03 6.14 5.97
N GLY A 67 33.76 6.05 4.67
CA GLY A 67 34.07 4.87 3.86
C GLY A 67 34.97 5.25 2.69
N THR A 68 35.83 4.32 2.28
CA THR A 68 36.67 4.46 1.10
C THR A 68 36.75 3.12 0.39
N THR A 69 36.67 3.12 -0.94
CA THR A 69 36.85 1.91 -1.75
C THR A 69 37.54 2.24 -3.06
N VAL A 70 38.09 1.21 -3.72
CA VAL A 70 38.64 1.30 -5.06
C VAL A 70 37.56 0.82 -6.03
N GLU A 71 36.91 1.76 -6.71
CA GLU A 71 35.84 1.46 -7.65
C GLU A 71 36.12 2.18 -8.98
N VAL A 72 35.86 1.51 -10.11
CA VAL A 72 36.05 2.12 -11.44
C VAL A 72 34.86 3.02 -11.75
N SER A 73 33.66 2.53 -11.41
CA SER A 73 32.42 3.26 -11.55
C SER A 73 32.21 4.24 -10.39
N GLN A 74 31.16 5.06 -10.41
CA GLN A 74 30.86 5.92 -9.26
C GLN A 74 30.24 5.08 -8.14
N ILE A 75 30.80 5.19 -6.93
CA ILE A 75 30.30 4.47 -5.75
C ILE A 75 28.86 4.88 -5.40
N GLN A 76 28.07 3.94 -4.88
CA GLN A 76 26.66 4.03 -4.49
C GLN A 76 26.49 3.64 -3.01
N PRO A 77 26.88 4.53 -2.07
CA PRO A 77 26.93 4.15 -0.67
C PRO A 77 25.53 4.03 -0.05
N ILE A 78 25.34 3.01 0.78
CA ILE A 78 24.12 2.82 1.59
C ILE A 78 24.48 2.69 3.07
N LEU A 79 23.83 3.51 3.90
CA LEU A 79 23.91 3.44 5.35
C LEU A 79 22.84 2.47 5.86
N LYS A 80 23.25 1.34 6.44
CA LYS A 80 22.36 0.36 7.06
C LYS A 80 22.44 0.49 8.58
N VAL A 81 21.30 0.74 9.22
CA VAL A 81 21.18 0.97 10.67
C VAL A 81 20.45 -0.21 11.29
N TYR A 82 21.04 -0.84 12.30
CA TYR A 82 20.52 -2.03 12.97
C TYR A 82 20.18 -1.68 14.42
N HIS A 83 18.89 -1.78 14.78
CA HIS A 83 18.42 -1.34 16.10
C HIS A 83 17.27 -2.21 16.63
N ASN A 84 17.04 -2.10 17.94
CA ASN A 84 15.97 -2.79 18.67
C ASN A 84 14.89 -1.83 19.23
N CYS A 85 14.94 -0.55 18.85
CA CYS A 85 13.90 0.42 19.21
C CYS A 85 12.50 -0.02 18.72
N LEU A 86 11.50 -0.07 19.61
CA LEU A 86 10.17 -0.64 19.37
C LEU A 86 10.20 -2.04 18.72
N HIS A 87 11.13 -2.89 19.15
CA HIS A 87 11.28 -4.23 18.58
C HIS A 87 10.48 -5.32 19.33
N ASP A 88 9.77 -4.97 20.40
CA ASP A 88 8.80 -5.82 21.12
C ASP A 88 9.28 -7.27 21.41
N GLY A 89 10.60 -7.49 21.54
CA GLY A 89 11.20 -8.80 21.81
C GLY A 89 11.25 -9.78 20.63
N LEU A 90 11.01 -9.32 19.39
CA LEU A 90 11.13 -10.15 18.19
C LEU A 90 12.59 -10.57 17.93
N PRO A 91 12.83 -11.74 17.30
CA PRO A 91 14.18 -12.16 16.97
C PRO A 91 14.79 -11.28 15.86
N GLY A 92 16.02 -10.81 16.10
CA GLY A 92 16.81 -10.04 15.14
C GLY A 92 16.93 -8.56 15.50
N PHE A 93 17.17 -7.73 14.47
CA PHE A 93 17.21 -6.28 14.58
C PHE A 93 16.32 -5.68 13.49
N ARG A 94 15.62 -4.59 13.82
CA ARG A 94 15.04 -3.71 12.79
C ARG A 94 16.17 -3.10 11.98
N LYS A 95 15.95 -3.00 10.67
CA LYS A 95 16.93 -2.46 9.72
C LYS A 95 16.32 -1.28 8.98
N ILE A 96 17.02 -0.15 8.97
CA ILE A 96 16.69 1.02 8.17
C ILE A 96 17.84 1.28 7.20
N HIS A 97 17.52 1.59 5.96
CA HIS A 97 18.49 1.85 4.91
C HIS A 97 18.34 3.28 4.40
N PHE A 98 19.45 4.02 4.38
CA PHE A 98 19.54 5.35 3.78
C PHE A 98 20.55 5.32 2.64
N VAL A 99 20.10 5.65 1.43
CA VAL A 99 20.94 5.79 0.25
C VAL A 99 21.58 7.17 0.25
N VAL A 100 22.90 7.19 0.06
CA VAL A 100 23.71 8.40 -0.01
C VAL A 100 23.70 8.91 -1.45
N PRO A 101 23.33 10.17 -1.71
CA PRO A 101 23.37 10.71 -3.06
C PRO A 101 24.80 10.73 -3.62
N TYR A 102 24.93 10.39 -4.90
CA TYR A 102 26.20 10.34 -5.62
C TYR A 102 27.04 11.63 -5.54
N HIS A 103 26.43 12.79 -5.30
CA HIS A 103 27.14 14.07 -5.19
C HIS A 103 27.78 14.33 -3.81
N PHE A 104 27.64 13.36 -2.88
CA PHE A 104 28.37 13.26 -1.61
C PHE A 104 29.49 12.20 -1.67
N THR A 105 29.86 11.78 -2.88
CA THR A 105 31.01 10.92 -3.13
C THR A 105 32.03 11.71 -3.94
N ASN A 106 33.31 11.46 -3.70
CA ASN A 106 34.40 12.10 -4.43
C ASN A 106 35.56 11.13 -4.65
N TYR A 107 36.41 11.43 -5.62
CA TYR A 107 37.69 10.74 -5.79
C TYR A 107 38.66 11.15 -4.69
N GLY A 108 39.50 10.20 -4.28
CA GLY A 108 40.49 10.39 -3.22
C GLY A 108 40.12 9.67 -1.92
N ILE A 109 41.11 9.64 -1.01
CA ILE A 109 41.05 8.91 0.27
C ILE A 109 40.27 9.63 1.38
N HIS A 110 39.84 10.87 1.14
CA HIS A 110 39.12 11.69 2.10
C HIS A 110 37.85 12.26 1.48
N ALA A 111 36.74 12.10 2.20
CA ALA A 111 35.48 12.70 1.79
C ALA A 111 35.56 14.23 1.88
N GLU A 112 35.25 14.91 0.79
CA GLU A 112 35.24 16.38 0.73
C GLU A 112 34.01 16.98 1.42
N LYS A 113 32.93 16.20 1.53
CA LYS A 113 31.66 16.61 2.12
C LYS A 113 31.18 15.54 3.10
N VAL A 114 30.63 16.01 4.21
CA VAL A 114 29.94 15.15 5.18
C VAL A 114 28.45 15.36 5.01
N LEU A 115 27.71 14.29 4.73
CA LEU A 115 26.26 14.33 4.68
C LEU A 115 25.69 14.16 6.09
N ASP A 116 24.89 15.13 6.55
CA ASP A 116 24.28 15.11 7.87
C ASP A 116 22.85 14.56 7.83
N LEU A 117 22.57 13.48 8.56
CA LEU A 117 21.24 12.85 8.64
C LEU A 117 20.25 13.67 9.47
N GLY A 118 20.77 14.54 10.34
CA GLY A 118 20.01 15.21 11.39
C GLY A 118 19.78 14.29 12.59
N ILE A 119 18.61 14.45 13.22
CA ILE A 119 18.18 13.69 14.41
C ILE A 119 17.06 12.76 13.97
N PHE A 120 17.34 11.46 13.87
CA PHE A 120 16.40 10.48 13.39
C PHE A 120 15.79 9.65 14.53
N ASN A 121 14.46 9.69 14.69
CA ASN A 121 13.78 8.84 15.66
C ASN A 121 13.56 7.42 15.10
N LEU A 122 14.26 6.43 15.66
CA LEU A 122 14.20 5.02 15.28
C LEU A 122 12.85 4.35 15.57
N GLU A 123 11.95 5.05 16.24
CA GLU A 123 10.54 4.64 16.37
C GLU A 123 9.76 4.77 15.07
N ALA A 124 10.23 5.59 14.12
CA ALA A 124 9.66 5.65 12.79
C ALA A 124 9.67 4.28 12.13
N ILE A 125 8.50 3.85 11.65
CA ILE A 125 8.34 2.59 10.94
C ILE A 125 8.25 2.92 9.45
N LEU A 126 9.39 2.75 8.76
CA LEU A 126 9.46 2.84 7.31
C LEU A 126 8.97 1.50 6.72
N PRO A 127 7.91 1.51 5.89
CA PRO A 127 7.38 0.29 5.32
C PRO A 127 8.36 -0.27 4.28
N ARG A 128 8.91 -1.44 4.56
CA ARG A 128 9.83 -2.12 3.65
C ARG A 128 9.05 -2.74 2.50
N ILE A 129 9.42 -2.42 1.25
CA ILE A 129 8.85 -3.08 0.07
C ILE A 129 9.45 -4.50 0.01
N MET A 130 8.84 -5.45 0.71
CA MET A 130 9.24 -6.87 0.63
C MET A 130 8.70 -7.52 -0.64
N LEU A 131 8.98 -6.95 -1.82
CA LEU A 131 8.61 -7.54 -3.10
C LEU A 131 9.27 -8.92 -3.29
N GLN A 132 10.49 -9.08 -2.77
CA GLN A 132 11.27 -10.32 -2.90
C GLN A 132 10.68 -11.50 -2.14
N LEU A 133 10.16 -11.31 -0.92
CA LEU A 133 9.58 -12.43 -0.19
C LEU A 133 8.28 -12.89 -0.83
N LEU A 134 7.48 -11.97 -1.38
CA LEU A 134 6.25 -12.32 -2.10
C LEU A 134 6.57 -13.09 -3.40
N LEU A 135 7.60 -12.66 -4.15
CA LEU A 135 8.07 -13.34 -5.36
C LEU A 135 8.71 -14.69 -5.08
N LEU A 136 9.46 -14.83 -3.98
CA LEU A 136 10.04 -16.11 -3.55
C LEU A 136 8.95 -17.07 -3.06
N LEU A 137 7.92 -16.58 -2.36
CA LEU A 137 6.77 -17.38 -1.95
C LEU A 137 5.93 -17.80 -3.18
N LEU A 138 5.77 -16.90 -4.16
CA LEU A 138 5.13 -17.20 -5.45
C LEU A 138 5.96 -18.22 -6.25
N PHE A 139 7.28 -18.07 -6.31
CA PHE A 139 8.18 -19.01 -7.00
C PHE A 139 8.25 -20.35 -6.28
N TRP A 140 8.20 -20.37 -4.94
CA TRP A 140 8.11 -21.59 -4.15
C TRP A 140 6.76 -22.28 -4.33
N LEU A 141 5.66 -21.52 -4.40
CA LEU A 141 4.33 -22.04 -4.76
C LEU A 141 4.31 -22.61 -6.18
N LEU A 142 4.92 -21.93 -7.15
CA LEU A 142 5.02 -22.38 -8.55
C LEU A 142 5.97 -23.58 -8.72
N ALA A 143 7.06 -23.65 -7.96
CA ALA A 143 8.05 -24.73 -8.03
C ALA A 143 7.60 -25.99 -7.26
N ASN A 144 6.71 -25.87 -6.27
CA ASN A 144 6.09 -26.99 -5.56
C ASN A 144 4.67 -27.29 -6.06
N PHE A 145 4.29 -26.78 -7.23
CA PHE A 145 3.01 -27.08 -7.89
C PHE A 145 3.06 -28.52 -8.44
N GLN A 146 3.03 -29.50 -7.54
CA GLN A 146 2.57 -30.85 -7.89
C GLN A 146 1.08 -30.74 -8.22
N LEU A 147 0.68 -31.39 -9.33
CA LEU A 147 -0.66 -31.38 -9.95
C LEU A 147 -1.77 -30.92 -9.00
N LEU A 148 -2.29 -29.71 -9.20
CA LEU A 148 -3.57 -29.34 -8.61
C LEU A 148 -4.66 -30.15 -9.31
N GLU A 149 -5.25 -31.09 -8.58
CA GLU A 149 -6.53 -31.67 -8.96
C GLU A 149 -7.63 -30.63 -8.68
N SER A 150 -8.42 -30.35 -9.71
CA SER A 150 -9.61 -29.51 -9.64
C SER A 150 -10.61 -30.08 -8.63
N ARG A 151 -11.25 -29.21 -7.85
CA ARG A 151 -12.14 -29.61 -6.76
C ARG A 151 -13.56 -29.22 -7.10
N MET A 152 -14.43 -30.22 -7.15
CA MET A 152 -15.87 -30.00 -7.22
C MET A 152 -16.37 -29.42 -5.90
N GLN A 153 -17.09 -28.31 -5.96
CA GLN A 153 -17.62 -27.60 -4.81
C GLN A 153 -19.09 -27.28 -5.02
N ALA A 154 -19.86 -27.33 -3.93
CA ALA A 154 -21.30 -27.10 -3.94
C ALA A 154 -21.72 -26.01 -2.96
N VAL A 155 -22.78 -25.29 -3.35
CA VAL A 155 -23.43 -24.26 -2.54
C VAL A 155 -24.93 -24.37 -2.67
N LYS A 156 -25.64 -24.09 -1.57
CA LYS A 156 -27.09 -24.00 -1.57
C LYS A 156 -27.55 -22.75 -0.83
N ILE A 157 -28.32 -21.92 -1.52
CA ILE A 157 -28.81 -20.63 -1.05
C ILE A 157 -30.33 -20.64 -1.14
N ARG A 158 -31.01 -20.12 -0.13
CA ARG A 158 -32.45 -19.87 -0.21
C ARG A 158 -32.79 -18.52 0.40
N GLY A 159 -33.86 -17.90 -0.05
CA GLY A 159 -34.28 -16.59 0.44
C GLY A 159 -35.70 -16.24 0.03
N ILE A 160 -36.13 -15.07 0.47
CA ILE A 160 -37.39 -14.45 0.07
C ILE A 160 -37.07 -13.03 -0.40
N PHE A 161 -37.53 -12.66 -1.60
CA PHE A 161 -37.33 -11.35 -2.19
C PHE A 161 -38.66 -10.57 -2.26
N GLN A 162 -38.68 -9.40 -1.62
CA GLN A 162 -39.86 -8.53 -1.50
C GLN A 162 -39.49 -7.05 -1.70
N CYS A 163 -40.38 -6.29 -2.32
CA CYS A 163 -40.34 -4.83 -2.47
C CYS A 163 -41.40 -4.20 -1.55
N GLY A 164 -41.07 -3.93 -0.29
CA GLY A 164 -42.08 -3.47 0.67
C GLY A 164 -43.13 -4.56 0.90
N ALA A 165 -44.40 -4.29 0.56
CA ALA A 165 -45.49 -5.27 0.65
C ALA A 165 -45.71 -6.08 -0.65
N GLU A 166 -45.00 -5.76 -1.73
CA GLU A 166 -45.16 -6.38 -3.04
C GLU A 166 -44.06 -7.41 -3.33
N ILE A 167 -44.38 -8.41 -4.15
CA ILE A 167 -43.42 -9.40 -4.63
C ILE A 167 -43.07 -9.06 -6.09
N PRO A 168 -41.81 -8.71 -6.38
CA PRO A 168 -41.40 -8.35 -7.74
C PRO A 168 -41.23 -9.60 -8.61
N HIS A 169 -42.29 -9.98 -9.32
CA HIS A 169 -42.32 -11.16 -10.18
C HIS A 169 -41.39 -11.10 -11.41
N ASN A 170 -40.89 -9.91 -11.76
CA ASN A 170 -39.95 -9.74 -12.87
C ASN A 170 -38.48 -9.62 -12.42
N ALA A 171 -38.19 -9.90 -11.14
CA ALA A 171 -36.82 -9.86 -10.67
C ALA A 171 -36.02 -11.07 -11.19
N THR A 172 -34.75 -10.83 -11.51
CA THR A 172 -33.80 -11.87 -11.92
C THR A 172 -32.71 -11.97 -10.88
N ILE A 173 -32.44 -13.18 -10.40
CA ILE A 173 -31.41 -13.48 -9.42
C ILE A 173 -30.34 -14.32 -10.11
N GLU A 174 -29.10 -13.88 -10.04
CA GLU A 174 -27.97 -14.54 -10.66
C GLU A 174 -26.90 -14.85 -9.63
N LEU A 175 -26.34 -16.05 -9.67
CA LEU A 175 -25.18 -16.45 -8.87
C LEU A 175 -23.96 -16.51 -9.77
N TRP A 176 -22.88 -15.89 -9.31
CA TRP A 176 -21.62 -15.76 -10.03
C TRP A 176 -20.47 -16.20 -9.15
N ASP A 177 -19.46 -16.78 -9.79
CA ASP A 177 -18.15 -17.03 -9.20
C ASP A 177 -17.15 -15.98 -9.67
N GLU A 178 -16.38 -15.42 -8.74
CA GLU A 178 -15.40 -14.38 -9.03
C GLU A 178 -14.05 -15.03 -9.36
N ASP A 179 -13.78 -15.22 -10.66
CA ASP A 179 -12.53 -15.80 -11.16
C ASP A 179 -11.32 -14.92 -10.84
N GLU A 180 -10.28 -15.55 -10.30
CA GLU A 180 -8.99 -14.95 -9.94
C GLU A 180 -9.09 -13.50 -9.43
N PRO A 181 -9.65 -13.26 -8.24
CA PRO A 181 -9.96 -11.92 -7.74
C PRO A 181 -8.73 -11.01 -7.61
N LEU A 182 -7.53 -11.60 -7.57
CA LEU A 182 -6.25 -10.89 -7.63
C LEU A 182 -5.82 -10.52 -9.05
N ILE A 183 -6.03 -11.38 -10.05
CA ILE A 183 -5.61 -11.15 -11.44
C ILE A 183 -6.64 -10.30 -12.18
N ASN A 184 -7.94 -10.49 -11.95
CA ASN A 184 -8.98 -9.58 -12.46
C ASN A 184 -8.85 -8.19 -11.84
N PHE A 185 -8.53 -8.09 -10.53
CA PHE A 185 -8.09 -6.83 -9.92
C PHE A 185 -6.89 -6.27 -10.67
N VAL A 186 -5.80 -7.02 -10.87
CA VAL A 186 -4.60 -6.56 -11.60
C VAL A 186 -4.91 -6.16 -13.06
N HIS A 187 -5.80 -6.86 -13.76
CA HIS A 187 -6.07 -6.63 -15.18
C HIS A 187 -6.99 -5.43 -15.43
N GLU A 188 -8.09 -5.30 -14.68
CA GLU A 188 -8.89 -4.06 -14.66
C GLU A 188 -8.04 -2.87 -14.22
N PHE A 189 -7.13 -3.13 -13.27
CA PHE A 189 -6.19 -2.15 -12.75
C PHE A 189 -5.21 -1.72 -13.87
N PHE A 190 -4.54 -2.59 -14.62
CA PHE A 190 -3.56 -2.16 -15.65
C PHE A 190 -4.17 -1.71 -16.98
N ASN A 191 -5.31 -2.26 -17.41
CA ASN A 191 -5.76 -2.10 -18.80
C ASN A 191 -7.09 -1.35 -18.99
N GLN A 192 -7.82 -0.99 -17.93
CA GLN A 192 -9.16 -0.36 -18.04
C GLN A 192 -10.12 -1.09 -19.02
N LYS A 193 -9.93 -2.39 -19.20
CA LYS A 193 -10.85 -3.28 -19.91
C LYS A 193 -11.39 -4.27 -18.88
N LYS A 194 -12.64 -4.72 -19.10
CA LYS A 194 -13.25 -5.84 -18.38
C LYS A 194 -12.25 -7.02 -18.39
N GLY A 195 -12.12 -7.73 -17.26
CA GLY A 195 -11.14 -8.81 -17.05
C GLY A 195 -11.02 -9.80 -18.21
N ILE A 196 -9.85 -10.43 -18.37
CA ILE A 196 -9.60 -11.42 -19.44
C ILE A 196 -10.48 -12.66 -19.26
N ASN A 197 -10.88 -12.97 -18.02
CA ASN A 197 -11.83 -14.01 -17.73
C ASN A 197 -13.12 -13.38 -17.18
N PRO A 198 -14.26 -13.44 -17.90
CA PRO A 198 -15.52 -13.00 -17.35
C PRO A 198 -15.93 -13.97 -16.23
N ASP A 199 -16.20 -13.45 -15.04
CA ASP A 199 -16.76 -14.20 -13.91
C ASP A 199 -17.76 -15.26 -14.38
N ASP A 200 -17.61 -16.49 -13.89
CA ASP A 200 -18.45 -17.60 -14.29
C ASP A 200 -19.86 -17.48 -13.69
N LYS A 201 -20.86 -17.36 -14.57
CA LYS A 201 -22.26 -17.38 -14.15
C LYS A 201 -22.67 -18.81 -13.78
N LEU A 202 -22.79 -19.08 -12.49
CA LEU A 202 -23.14 -20.41 -12.01
C LEU A 202 -24.64 -20.71 -12.10
N PHE A 203 -25.50 -19.73 -11.87
CA PHE A 203 -26.95 -19.96 -11.85
C PHE A 203 -27.77 -18.71 -12.15
N THR A 204 -28.98 -18.90 -12.66
CA THR A 204 -29.99 -17.83 -12.80
C THR A 204 -31.35 -18.36 -12.36
N THR A 205 -32.07 -17.59 -11.56
CA THR A 205 -33.43 -17.92 -11.11
C THR A 205 -34.29 -16.67 -11.01
N HIS A 206 -35.58 -16.88 -10.79
CA HIS A 206 -36.56 -15.85 -10.52
C HIS A 206 -37.25 -16.15 -9.19
N PRO A 207 -37.70 -15.14 -8.42
CA PRO A 207 -38.55 -15.39 -7.27
C PRO A 207 -39.83 -16.10 -7.68
N ASN A 208 -40.27 -17.03 -6.85
CA ASN A 208 -41.57 -17.67 -6.95
C ASN A 208 -42.71 -16.66 -6.71
N THR A 209 -43.95 -17.10 -6.88
CA THR A 209 -45.15 -16.26 -6.66
C THR A 209 -45.27 -15.73 -5.24
N ASP A 210 -44.69 -16.41 -4.25
CA ASP A 210 -44.59 -15.99 -2.86
C ASP A 210 -43.29 -15.22 -2.53
N GLY A 211 -42.47 -14.95 -3.55
CA GLY A 211 -41.18 -14.26 -3.44
C GLY A 211 -40.03 -15.17 -2.99
N SER A 212 -40.29 -16.43 -2.67
CA SER A 212 -39.24 -17.38 -2.29
C SER A 212 -38.32 -17.72 -3.47
N PHE A 213 -37.07 -18.04 -3.20
CA PHE A 213 -36.15 -18.59 -4.19
C PHE A 213 -35.16 -19.55 -3.54
N GLU A 214 -34.69 -20.51 -4.34
CA GLU A 214 -33.65 -21.45 -3.97
C GLU A 214 -32.67 -21.60 -5.13
N ILE A 215 -31.38 -21.60 -4.82
CA ILE A 215 -30.28 -21.79 -5.76
C ILE A 215 -29.44 -22.94 -5.22
N SER A 216 -29.26 -23.97 -6.03
CA SER A 216 -28.27 -25.01 -5.79
C SER A 216 -27.31 -24.99 -6.97
N ALA A 217 -26.03 -24.77 -6.70
CA ALA A 217 -25.01 -24.67 -7.73
C ALA A 217 -23.80 -25.52 -7.36
N MET A 218 -23.17 -26.07 -8.40
CA MET A 218 -21.96 -26.86 -8.31
C MET A 218 -20.99 -26.34 -9.36
N HIS A 219 -19.73 -26.18 -8.97
CA HIS A 219 -18.70 -25.71 -9.87
C HIS A 219 -17.38 -26.41 -9.55
N GLU A 220 -16.60 -26.68 -10.59
CA GLU A 220 -15.33 -27.39 -10.49
C GLU A 220 -14.22 -26.37 -10.64
N GLU A 221 -13.48 -26.11 -9.56
CA GLU A 221 -12.45 -25.09 -9.56
C GLU A 221 -11.24 -25.54 -8.73
N LEU A 222 -10.06 -25.04 -9.10
CA LEU A 222 -8.81 -25.30 -8.38
C LEU A 222 -8.79 -24.59 -7.01
N THR A 223 -9.46 -23.44 -6.92
CA THR A 223 -9.53 -22.63 -5.70
C THR A 223 -10.91 -22.67 -5.08
N LYS A 224 -11.06 -22.11 -3.88
CA LYS A 224 -12.36 -22.11 -3.20
C LYS A 224 -13.29 -21.08 -3.86
N LEU A 225 -14.51 -21.49 -4.22
CA LEU A 225 -15.46 -20.61 -4.92
C LEU A 225 -15.65 -19.28 -4.18
N SER A 226 -15.57 -18.18 -4.93
CA SER A 226 -15.74 -16.81 -4.44
C SER A 226 -17.05 -16.24 -4.94
N LEU A 227 -18.13 -16.63 -4.27
CA LEU A 227 -19.47 -16.45 -4.80
C LEU A 227 -20.09 -15.08 -4.46
N TYR A 228 -20.75 -14.49 -5.45
CA TYR A 228 -21.64 -13.35 -5.25
C TYR A 228 -22.93 -13.49 -6.04
N MET A 229 -23.99 -12.93 -5.49
CA MET A 229 -25.32 -12.92 -6.07
C MET A 229 -25.66 -11.52 -6.55
N VAL A 230 -26.20 -11.41 -7.77
CA VAL A 230 -26.71 -10.16 -8.34
C VAL A 230 -28.22 -10.29 -8.51
N VAL A 231 -28.96 -9.34 -7.95
CA VAL A 231 -30.42 -9.30 -8.10
C VAL A 231 -30.80 -8.07 -8.90
N TYR A 232 -31.41 -8.30 -10.06
CA TYR A 232 -32.01 -7.27 -10.90
C TYR A 232 -33.49 -7.17 -10.58
N HIS A 233 -33.98 -5.97 -10.32
CA HIS A 233 -35.38 -5.78 -9.92
C HIS A 233 -35.87 -4.37 -10.29
N GLN A 234 -37.19 -4.18 -10.21
CA GLN A 234 -37.87 -2.90 -10.45
C GLN A 234 -38.62 -2.41 -9.20
N CYS A 235 -38.11 -2.70 -8.00
CA CYS A 235 -38.73 -2.21 -6.75
C CYS A 235 -38.82 -0.67 -6.77
N GLU A 236 -39.98 -0.15 -6.35
CA GLU A 236 -40.37 1.26 -6.36
C GLU A 236 -40.51 1.84 -7.77
N HIS A 237 -41.75 1.91 -8.27
CA HIS A 237 -42.15 2.89 -9.28
C HIS A 237 -42.01 4.30 -8.69
N LEU A 238 -40.79 4.81 -8.55
CA LEU A 238 -40.56 6.23 -8.37
C LEU A 238 -40.89 6.93 -9.69
N PHE A 239 -42.16 7.28 -9.86
CA PHE A 239 -42.62 8.27 -10.83
C PHE A 239 -41.92 9.60 -10.55
N HIS A 240 -40.74 9.80 -11.13
CA HIS A 240 -40.18 11.13 -11.23
C HIS A 240 -40.89 11.84 -12.38
N PHE A 241 -41.92 12.63 -12.05
CA PHE A 241 -42.41 13.67 -12.96
C PHE A 241 -41.27 14.68 -13.18
N LYS A 242 -40.54 14.53 -14.28
CA LYS A 242 -39.72 15.62 -14.80
C LYS A 242 -40.64 16.49 -15.63
N TYR A 243 -41.00 17.67 -15.10
CA TYR A 243 -41.68 18.68 -15.88
C TYR A 243 -40.71 19.20 -16.94
N ASN A 244 -40.77 18.63 -18.14
CA ASN A 244 -40.35 19.29 -19.36
C ASN A 244 -41.44 19.00 -20.38
N GLN A 245 -42.03 20.08 -20.90
CA GLN A 245 -43.00 20.06 -21.98
C GLN A 245 -42.45 19.17 -23.12
N PHE A 246 -43.33 18.35 -23.68
CA PHE A 246 -43.17 17.46 -24.83
C PHE A 246 -42.79 15.98 -24.55
N LYS A 247 -43.86 15.16 -24.60
CA LYS A 247 -43.95 13.69 -24.73
C LYS A 247 -43.50 12.86 -23.52
N ASP A 248 -44.50 12.36 -22.79
CA ASP A 248 -44.36 11.24 -21.87
C ASP A 248 -43.82 10.01 -22.62
N ARG A 249 -42.61 9.58 -22.25
CA ARG A 249 -42.14 8.21 -22.50
C ARG A 249 -41.88 7.58 -21.14
N GLU A 250 -42.62 6.54 -20.82
CA GLU A 250 -42.31 5.67 -19.68
C GLU A 250 -40.92 5.06 -19.88
N PHE A 251 -39.97 5.41 -19.03
CA PHE A 251 -38.67 4.74 -18.98
C PHE A 251 -38.68 3.73 -17.83
N GLN A 252 -38.75 2.44 -18.15
CA GLN A 252 -38.55 1.38 -17.18
C GLN A 252 -37.08 1.40 -16.68
N ARG A 253 -36.87 1.65 -15.39
CA ARG A 253 -35.54 1.67 -14.76
C ARG A 253 -35.32 0.40 -13.94
N TRP A 254 -34.38 -0.43 -14.37
CA TRP A 254 -33.92 -1.60 -13.60
C TRP A 254 -32.86 -1.18 -12.58
N ARG A 255 -32.96 -1.74 -11.37
CA ARG A 255 -31.95 -1.60 -10.31
C ARG A 255 -31.24 -2.93 -10.11
N ARG A 256 -30.01 -2.89 -9.59
CA ARG A 256 -29.27 -4.07 -9.17
C ARG A 256 -28.66 -3.87 -7.78
N PHE A 257 -28.65 -4.93 -6.97
CA PHE A 257 -27.80 -5.01 -5.79
C PHE A 257 -26.99 -6.30 -5.83
N ILE A 258 -25.84 -6.28 -5.17
CA ILE A 258 -24.86 -7.37 -5.16
C ILE A 258 -24.65 -7.79 -3.71
N PHE A 259 -24.72 -9.10 -3.46
CA PHE A 259 -24.52 -9.69 -2.15
C PHE A 259 -23.48 -10.81 -2.21
N ARG A 260 -22.49 -10.80 -1.32
CA ARG A 260 -21.44 -11.83 -1.27
C ARG A 260 -21.86 -13.00 -0.40
N ILE A 261 -21.70 -14.22 -0.91
CA ILE A 261 -22.02 -15.44 -0.17
C ILE A 261 -20.83 -15.80 0.72
N PRO A 262 -21.00 -15.96 2.04
CA PRO A 262 -19.89 -16.30 2.91
C PRO A 262 -19.34 -17.69 2.56
N GLY A 263 -18.02 -17.78 2.34
CA GLY A 263 -17.37 -19.04 1.95
C GLY A 263 -17.53 -20.20 2.93
N GLN A 264 -18.02 -19.99 4.16
CA GLN A 264 -18.34 -21.06 5.11
C GLN A 264 -19.56 -21.92 4.70
N TYR A 265 -20.36 -21.45 3.73
CA TYR A 265 -21.49 -22.18 3.13
C TYR A 265 -21.12 -22.88 1.82
N VAL A 266 -19.86 -22.79 1.40
CA VAL A 266 -19.29 -23.53 0.28
C VAL A 266 -18.47 -24.69 0.84
N ASN A 267 -18.76 -25.90 0.37
CA ASN A 267 -18.03 -27.11 0.73
C ASN A 267 -17.58 -27.89 -0.51
N ASP A 268 -16.52 -28.66 -0.35
CA ASP A 268 -16.06 -29.64 -1.34
C ASP A 268 -17.10 -30.77 -1.46
N GLY A 269 -17.31 -31.27 -2.67
CA GLY A 269 -18.27 -32.32 -3.01
C GLY A 269 -19.42 -31.86 -3.90
N GLU A 270 -20.25 -32.82 -4.32
CA GLU A 270 -21.38 -32.61 -5.24
C GLU A 270 -22.62 -32.01 -4.57
N GLU A 271 -22.70 -32.09 -3.24
CA GLU A 271 -23.85 -31.65 -2.47
C GLU A 271 -23.48 -30.62 -1.41
N ALA A 272 -24.32 -29.58 -1.28
CA ALA A 272 -24.14 -28.55 -0.26
C ALA A 272 -24.55 -29.10 1.13
N ILE A 273 -23.60 -29.11 2.07
CA ILE A 273 -23.81 -29.58 3.44
C ILE A 273 -24.57 -28.53 4.27
N LYS A 274 -24.35 -27.24 3.98
CA LYS A 274 -24.98 -26.12 4.68
C LYS A 274 -25.78 -25.26 3.70
N VAL A 275 -26.98 -24.87 4.12
CA VAL A 275 -27.82 -23.95 3.37
C VAL A 275 -27.65 -22.53 3.89
N PHE A 276 -27.32 -21.60 3.00
CA PHE A 276 -27.32 -20.18 3.31
C PHE A 276 -28.74 -19.61 3.17
N ASP A 277 -29.42 -19.45 4.30
CA ASP A 277 -30.79 -18.93 4.36
C ASP A 277 -30.79 -17.41 4.58
N LEU A 278 -31.18 -16.66 3.54
CA LEU A 278 -31.30 -15.21 3.56
C LEU A 278 -32.49 -14.73 4.42
N ALA A 279 -33.55 -15.52 4.57
CA ALA A 279 -34.74 -15.15 5.34
C ALA A 279 -34.51 -15.30 6.86
N MET A 280 -33.88 -16.40 7.28
CA MET A 280 -33.48 -16.63 8.69
C MET A 280 -32.42 -15.63 9.18
N ASN A 281 -31.55 -15.17 8.29
CA ASN A 281 -30.55 -14.14 8.61
C ASN A 281 -31.13 -12.70 8.57
N ILE A 282 -32.38 -12.53 8.11
CA ILE A 282 -33.18 -11.30 8.29
C ILE A 282 -34.09 -11.42 9.52
N ILE A 283 -34.54 -12.63 9.91
CA ILE A 283 -35.33 -12.86 11.14
C ILE A 283 -34.45 -12.83 12.41
N THR A 284 -33.15 -13.07 12.29
CA THR A 284 -32.20 -12.65 13.33
C THR A 284 -32.10 -11.14 13.43
N LEU A 285 -32.46 -10.36 12.39
CA LEU A 285 -32.50 -8.89 12.47
C LEU A 285 -33.75 -8.36 13.21
N SER A 286 -34.89 -9.07 13.17
CA SER A 286 -36.12 -8.67 13.89
C SER A 286 -36.19 -9.19 15.33
N THR A 287 -35.64 -10.39 15.61
CA THR A 287 -35.42 -10.83 17.00
C THR A 287 -34.18 -10.19 17.62
N LEU A 288 -33.21 -9.71 16.83
CA LEU A 288 -32.28 -8.68 17.32
C LEU A 288 -33.04 -7.42 17.68
N LEU A 289 -34.12 -7.01 17.02
CA LEU A 289 -34.81 -5.77 17.40
C LEU A 289 -35.44 -5.82 18.82
N LEU A 290 -35.78 -7.01 19.33
CA LEU A 290 -36.28 -7.19 20.71
C LEU A 290 -35.20 -7.67 21.69
N ALA A 291 -34.15 -8.38 21.23
CA ALA A 291 -32.95 -8.64 22.04
C ALA A 291 -31.99 -7.43 22.12
N LEU A 292 -32.18 -6.41 21.26
CA LEU A 292 -31.53 -5.09 21.34
C LEU A 292 -32.13 -4.19 22.43
N ILE A 293 -33.18 -4.64 23.12
CA ILE A 293 -33.63 -4.00 24.37
C ILE A 293 -33.03 -4.72 25.60
N SER A 294 -32.31 -5.84 25.44
CA SER A 294 -31.63 -6.52 26.55
C SER A 294 -30.14 -6.79 26.34
N ASN A 295 -29.52 -6.31 25.25
CA ASN A 295 -28.07 -6.19 25.12
C ASN A 295 -27.73 -4.84 24.49
N THR A 296 -27.80 -3.77 25.28
CA THR A 296 -27.27 -2.46 24.91
C THR A 296 -25.75 -2.45 25.10
N ASP A 297 -25.03 -3.28 24.35
CA ASP A 297 -23.64 -2.99 23.97
C ASP A 297 -23.65 -2.85 22.46
N GLY A 298 -24.15 -1.70 21.99
CA GLY A 298 -23.96 -1.31 20.60
C GLY A 298 -22.47 -1.36 20.24
N PHE A 299 -22.15 -1.61 18.97
CA PHE A 299 -20.78 -1.47 18.48
C PHE A 299 -20.33 0.00 18.63
N ILE A 300 -19.77 0.35 19.80
CA ILE A 300 -19.37 1.72 20.12
C ILE A 300 -18.10 2.04 19.33
N LYS A 301 -18.26 2.72 18.19
CA LYS A 301 -17.14 3.35 17.49
C LYS A 301 -16.42 4.32 18.42
N ARG A 302 -15.14 4.08 18.67
CA ARG A 302 -14.29 4.93 19.53
C ARG A 302 -13.45 5.87 18.67
N ASN A 303 -13.18 7.05 19.20
CA ASN A 303 -12.23 7.95 18.57
C ASN A 303 -10.81 7.46 18.85
N HIS A 304 -9.96 7.51 17.84
CA HIS A 304 -8.54 7.26 17.92
C HIS A 304 -7.83 8.53 17.50
N SER A 305 -7.07 9.13 18.42
CA SER A 305 -6.42 10.42 18.22
C SER A 305 -4.91 10.29 18.32
N PHE A 306 -4.20 11.04 17.50
CA PHE A 306 -2.74 11.03 17.45
C PHE A 306 -2.22 12.39 16.99
N ALA A 307 -1.05 12.75 17.49
CA ALA A 307 -0.36 14.01 17.23
C ALA A 307 1.06 13.69 16.80
N ILE A 308 1.49 14.31 15.72
CA ILE A 308 2.80 14.07 15.10
C ILE A 308 3.44 15.42 14.83
N GLN A 309 4.74 15.52 15.13
CA GLN A 309 5.54 16.67 14.74
C GLN A 309 6.88 16.24 14.16
N GLY A 310 7.55 17.17 13.51
CA GLY A 310 8.93 17.00 13.10
C GLY A 310 9.42 18.18 12.30
N LYS A 311 10.67 18.09 11.85
CA LYS A 311 11.32 19.08 11.02
C LYS A 311 12.01 18.43 9.84
N PHE A 312 11.86 19.00 8.66
CA PHE A 312 12.54 18.57 7.45
C PHE A 312 13.55 19.61 6.99
N MET A 313 14.73 19.13 6.64
CA MET A 313 15.86 19.90 6.10
C MET A 313 16.16 19.44 4.67
N CYS A 314 16.79 20.29 3.89
CA CYS A 314 17.38 19.96 2.61
C CYS A 314 18.79 20.52 2.55
N GLY A 315 19.76 19.72 3.00
CA GLY A 315 21.08 20.21 3.34
C GLY A 315 21.02 21.12 4.56
N GLU A 316 21.72 22.24 4.49
CA GLU A 316 21.79 23.22 5.58
C GLU A 316 20.51 24.07 5.73
N TYR A 317 19.57 23.96 4.79
CA TYR A 317 18.38 24.80 4.74
C TYR A 317 17.13 24.08 5.25
N PRO A 318 16.28 24.76 6.04
CA PRO A 318 14.96 24.22 6.36
C PRO A 318 14.12 24.03 5.10
N LEU A 319 13.46 22.88 5.00
CA LEU A 319 12.65 22.54 3.84
C LEU A 319 11.24 23.09 3.99
N HIS A 320 11.00 24.26 3.41
CA HIS A 320 9.70 24.91 3.40
C HIS A 320 8.73 24.30 2.36
N ARG A 321 7.43 24.23 2.71
CA ARG A 321 6.32 23.76 1.84
C ARG A 321 6.37 22.29 1.40
N ALA A 322 7.10 21.42 2.10
CA ALA A 322 6.86 19.99 1.98
C ALA A 322 5.42 19.69 2.43
N ALA A 323 4.68 18.87 1.69
CA ALA A 323 3.31 18.51 2.05
C ALA A 323 3.32 17.20 2.84
N ILE A 324 2.57 17.18 3.94
CA ILE A 324 2.40 15.99 4.78
C ILE A 324 0.91 15.67 4.81
N GLU A 325 0.55 14.48 4.34
CA GLU A 325 -0.82 13.98 4.40
C GLU A 325 -0.91 12.80 5.36
N LEU A 326 -2.01 12.76 6.11
CA LEU A 326 -2.27 11.74 7.11
C LEU A 326 -3.51 10.93 6.73
N TRP A 327 -3.34 9.62 6.76
CA TRP A 327 -4.29 8.66 6.24
C TRP A 327 -4.49 7.49 7.21
N GLU A 328 -5.69 6.95 7.25
CA GLU A 328 -5.96 5.62 7.79
C GLU A 328 -5.92 4.60 6.65
N ASP A 329 -5.10 3.55 6.80
CA ASP A 329 -5.07 2.43 5.87
C ASP A 329 -5.23 1.09 6.62
N ASN A 330 -6.44 0.52 6.50
CA ASN A 330 -6.82 -0.76 7.08
C ASN A 330 -6.26 -1.99 6.35
N ARG A 331 -5.53 -1.85 5.23
CA ARG A 331 -5.01 -3.01 4.48
C ARG A 331 -3.47 -2.98 4.32
N SER A 332 -2.90 -4.17 4.14
CA SER A 332 -1.45 -4.45 4.01
C SER A 332 -0.67 -3.40 3.18
N LEU A 333 0.55 -3.08 3.64
CA LEU A 333 1.55 -2.17 3.04
C LEU A 333 1.69 -2.27 1.50
N LEU A 334 1.48 -3.46 0.94
CA LEU A 334 1.50 -3.70 -0.52
C LEU A 334 0.45 -2.89 -1.27
N LYS A 335 -0.73 -2.65 -0.68
CA LYS A 335 -1.78 -1.80 -1.27
C LYS A 335 -1.40 -0.34 -1.24
N SER A 336 -0.82 0.13 -0.13
CA SER A 336 -0.37 1.52 0.02
C SER A 336 0.67 1.90 -1.05
N ILE A 337 1.63 1.01 -1.34
CA ILE A 337 2.66 1.22 -2.40
C ILE A 337 2.02 1.31 -3.78
N VAL A 338 1.12 0.38 -4.09
CA VAL A 338 0.40 0.34 -5.37
C VAL A 338 -0.47 1.59 -5.57
N TYR A 339 -1.06 2.13 -4.49
CA TYR A 339 -1.81 3.38 -4.53
C TYR A 339 -0.92 4.63 -4.67
N ILE A 340 0.25 4.67 -4.02
CA ILE A 340 1.24 5.75 -4.21
C ILE A 340 1.70 5.78 -5.67
N LEU A 341 2.05 4.61 -6.23
CA LEU A 341 2.51 4.47 -7.61
C LEU A 341 1.44 4.86 -8.64
N ARG A 342 0.17 4.88 -8.26
CA ARG A 342 -0.92 5.27 -9.17
C ARG A 342 -1.54 6.62 -8.86
N GLN A 343 -1.24 7.18 -7.69
CA GLN A 343 -1.97 8.28 -7.07
C GLN A 343 -3.51 8.09 -7.14
N LYS A 344 -3.99 6.85 -7.27
CA LYS A 344 -5.39 6.47 -7.12
C LYS A 344 -5.56 6.08 -5.68
N ARG A 345 -6.56 6.63 -5.01
CA ARG A 345 -6.89 6.31 -3.63
C ARG A 345 -7.91 5.19 -3.65
N GLY A 346 -7.76 4.20 -2.78
CA GLY A 346 -8.73 3.13 -2.64
C GLY A 346 -10.10 3.67 -2.21
N PRO A 347 -11.21 2.99 -2.52
CA PRO A 347 -12.53 3.38 -2.06
C PRO A 347 -12.67 3.33 -0.51
N ASN A 348 -11.71 2.72 0.19
CA ASN A 348 -11.72 2.54 1.64
C ASN A 348 -10.58 3.28 2.37
N ASP A 349 -9.70 3.99 1.65
CA ASP A 349 -8.61 4.73 2.30
C ASP A 349 -9.20 6.03 2.87
N VAL A 350 -9.02 6.28 4.16
CA VAL A 350 -9.65 7.44 4.80
C VAL A 350 -8.63 8.56 4.96
N TYR A 351 -8.86 9.66 4.25
CA TYR A 351 -8.15 10.91 4.47
C TYR A 351 -8.50 11.47 5.86
N ILE A 352 -7.48 11.82 6.63
CA ILE A 352 -7.68 12.37 7.98
C ILE A 352 -7.33 13.86 8.00
N ALA A 353 -6.11 14.20 7.58
CA ALA A 353 -5.62 15.57 7.64
C ALA A 353 -4.46 15.81 6.67
N ARG A 354 -4.14 17.08 6.47
CA ARG A 354 -2.96 17.53 5.71
C ARG A 354 -2.37 18.76 6.38
N THR A 355 -1.05 18.86 6.34
CA THR A 355 -0.30 20.05 6.72
C THR A 355 0.86 20.27 5.75
N ASN A 356 1.55 21.40 5.90
CA ASN A 356 2.77 21.70 5.17
C ASN A 356 3.84 22.14 6.16
N THR A 357 5.12 21.92 5.82
CA THR A 357 6.20 22.52 6.61
C THR A 357 6.21 24.03 6.48
N ASN A 358 6.45 24.71 7.61
CA ASN A 358 6.61 26.17 7.69
C ASN A 358 7.98 26.61 7.15
N GLU A 359 8.29 27.90 7.26
CA GLU A 359 9.57 28.49 6.80
C GLU A 359 10.80 27.96 7.55
N TYR A 360 10.61 27.43 8.76
CA TYR A 360 11.63 26.76 9.57
C TYR A 360 11.69 25.25 9.33
N GLY A 361 10.98 24.73 8.32
CA GLY A 361 10.95 23.32 7.96
C GLY A 361 10.13 22.45 8.92
N GLU A 362 9.45 23.05 9.89
CA GLU A 362 8.72 22.36 10.95
C GLU A 362 7.27 22.09 10.54
N PHE A 363 6.71 21.00 11.03
CA PHE A 363 5.30 20.68 10.88
C PHE A 363 4.73 20.06 12.15
N ALA A 364 3.43 20.25 12.33
CA ALA A 364 2.62 19.53 13.29
C ALA A 364 1.32 19.09 12.58
N ILE A 365 0.90 17.86 12.82
CA ILE A 365 -0.33 17.30 12.29
C ILE A 365 -1.04 16.47 13.36
N ASN A 366 -2.29 16.83 13.62
CA ASN A 366 -3.16 16.13 14.54
C ASN A 366 -4.28 15.48 13.74
N GLY A 367 -4.67 14.28 14.15
CA GLY A 367 -5.77 13.56 13.52
C GLY A 367 -6.60 12.82 14.55
N SER A 368 -7.89 12.70 14.26
CA SER A 368 -8.80 11.83 14.99
C SER A 368 -9.62 11.02 14.00
N TYR A 369 -9.69 9.70 14.18
CA TYR A 369 -10.50 8.82 13.34
C TYR A 369 -11.38 7.92 14.20
N ARG A 370 -12.65 7.79 13.82
CA ARG A 370 -13.65 7.04 14.58
C ARG A 370 -13.79 5.64 14.01
N SER A 371 -13.35 4.64 14.77
CA SER A 371 -13.27 3.24 14.33
C SER A 371 -13.74 2.28 15.43
N GLU A 372 -14.24 1.12 15.02
CA GLU A 372 -14.54 -0.02 15.91
C GLU A 372 -13.28 -0.86 16.15
N TYR A 373 -12.35 -0.79 15.21
CA TYR A 373 -11.12 -1.58 15.17
C TYR A 373 -9.90 -0.69 15.39
N GLN A 374 -8.77 -1.35 15.69
CA GLN A 374 -7.47 -0.69 15.75
C GLN A 374 -7.17 0.02 14.43
N VAL A 375 -6.77 1.28 14.53
CA VAL A 375 -6.44 2.12 13.38
C VAL A 375 -4.95 2.00 13.04
N ASN A 376 -4.62 2.10 11.76
CA ASN A 376 -3.24 2.12 11.29
C ASN A 376 -2.97 3.41 10.52
N PRO A 377 -2.53 4.48 11.20
CA PRO A 377 -2.27 5.75 10.55
C PRO A 377 -0.90 5.75 9.85
N TYR A 378 -0.85 6.39 8.69
CA TYR A 378 0.36 6.61 7.92
C TYR A 378 0.47 8.09 7.56
N ILE A 379 1.68 8.63 7.64
CA ILE A 379 2.00 9.93 7.04
C ILE A 379 2.72 9.74 5.71
N TYR A 380 2.31 10.53 4.73
CA TYR A 380 2.88 10.60 3.41
C TYR A 380 3.56 11.94 3.30
N VAL A 381 4.86 11.94 3.00
CA VAL A 381 5.66 13.16 2.89
C VAL A 381 6.01 13.38 1.44
N TYR A 382 5.57 14.51 0.88
CA TYR A 382 5.84 14.91 -0.49
C TYR A 382 6.77 16.12 -0.48
N HIS A 383 7.92 16.00 -1.15
CA HIS A 383 8.90 17.08 -1.23
C HIS A 383 9.66 17.13 -2.56
N ARG A 384 10.45 18.17 -2.76
CA ARG A 384 11.32 18.33 -3.96
C ARG A 384 12.79 18.53 -3.61
N CYS A 385 13.22 18.16 -2.40
CA CYS A 385 14.62 18.27 -2.00
C CYS A 385 15.51 17.49 -2.96
N ASP A 386 16.46 18.18 -3.60
CA ASP A 386 17.35 17.66 -4.65
C ASP A 386 16.66 16.95 -5.83
N ALA A 387 15.34 17.08 -5.98
CA ALA A 387 14.60 16.43 -7.06
C ALA A 387 15.10 16.86 -8.44
N ASP A 388 15.45 18.13 -8.59
CA ASP A 388 15.93 18.69 -9.86
C ASP A 388 17.38 18.24 -10.21
N LYS A 389 18.13 17.70 -9.23
CA LYS A 389 19.48 17.14 -9.44
C LYS A 389 19.46 15.70 -9.95
N LEU A 390 18.31 15.02 -9.88
CA LEU A 390 18.17 13.65 -10.35
C LEU A 390 18.30 13.57 -11.88
N PRO A 391 18.94 12.51 -12.43
CA PRO A 391 19.13 12.36 -13.88
C PRO A 391 17.84 12.47 -14.69
N ILE A 392 16.72 11.96 -14.16
CA ILE A 392 15.41 12.01 -14.82
C ILE A 392 14.86 13.43 -14.95
N SER A 393 15.14 14.30 -13.99
CA SER A 393 14.70 15.70 -14.03
C SER A 393 15.48 16.49 -15.09
N LYS A 394 16.74 16.12 -15.35
CA LYS A 394 17.56 16.71 -16.42
C LYS A 394 17.09 16.28 -17.81
N SER A 395 16.65 15.02 -17.97
CA SER A 395 16.13 14.52 -19.25
C SER A 395 14.70 14.99 -19.56
N ARG A 396 13.97 15.48 -18.56
CA ARG A 396 12.58 15.93 -18.66
C ARG A 396 12.35 17.29 -17.97
N PRO A 397 12.94 18.40 -18.46
CA PRO A 397 12.95 19.69 -17.76
C PRO A 397 11.57 20.36 -17.61
N THR A 398 10.59 19.98 -18.42
CA THR A 398 9.21 20.48 -18.31
C THR A 398 8.42 19.83 -17.18
N PHE A 399 8.94 18.77 -16.56
CA PHE A 399 8.24 17.98 -15.56
C PHE A 399 8.80 18.22 -14.17
N LYS A 400 7.93 18.59 -13.23
CA LYS A 400 8.31 18.76 -11.83
C LYS A 400 8.18 17.43 -11.10
N LEU A 401 9.32 16.80 -10.81
CA LEU A 401 9.41 15.60 -10.01
C LEU A 401 9.22 15.92 -8.53
N TRP A 402 8.46 15.06 -7.85
CA TRP A 402 8.29 15.04 -6.40
C TRP A 402 8.82 13.73 -5.86
N ARG A 403 9.53 13.82 -4.74
CA ARG A 403 9.97 12.67 -3.98
C ARG A 403 8.98 12.40 -2.85
N THR A 404 8.68 11.13 -2.61
CA THR A 404 7.65 10.70 -1.66
C THR A 404 8.10 9.49 -0.85
N PHE A 405 7.94 9.56 0.46
CA PHE A 405 8.09 8.41 1.35
C PHE A 405 6.95 8.35 2.36
N VAL A 406 6.79 7.20 3.00
CA VAL A 406 5.72 6.93 3.95
C VAL A 406 6.30 6.52 5.29
N ILE A 407 5.68 6.99 6.38
CA ILE A 407 5.99 6.55 7.73
C ILE A 407 4.71 6.04 8.37
N LYS A 408 4.74 4.80 8.88
CA LYS A 408 3.67 4.28 9.73
C LYS A 408 3.79 4.88 11.14
N VAL A 409 2.69 5.36 11.67
CA VAL A 409 2.62 5.87 13.05
C VAL A 409 2.63 4.67 14.02
N PRO A 410 3.57 4.62 14.97
CA PRO A 410 3.63 3.51 15.92
C PRO A 410 2.38 3.44 16.81
N GLY A 411 1.91 2.23 17.08
CA GLY A 411 0.66 1.99 17.80
C GLY A 411 0.59 2.67 19.18
N LYS A 412 1.72 2.80 19.88
CA LYS A 412 1.79 3.45 21.20
C LYS A 412 1.42 4.94 21.19
N TYR A 413 1.54 5.61 20.04
CA TYR A 413 1.19 7.02 19.86
C TYR A 413 -0.29 7.23 19.50
N ILE A 414 -1.06 6.15 19.38
CA ILE A 414 -2.48 6.18 19.04
C ILE A 414 -3.29 6.10 20.32
N SER A 415 -3.92 7.20 20.69
CA SER A 415 -4.71 7.31 21.92
C SER A 415 -6.18 6.99 21.66
N LYS A 416 -6.80 6.18 22.52
CA LYS A 416 -8.26 6.01 22.52
C LYS A 416 -8.91 7.23 23.17
N GLY A 417 -9.81 7.90 22.46
CA GLY A 417 -10.49 9.11 22.88
C GLY A 417 -10.31 10.26 21.91
N ASN A 418 -10.77 11.45 22.32
CA ASN A 418 -10.81 12.66 21.50
C ASN A 418 -9.47 13.41 21.44
N TYR A 419 -8.49 13.00 22.24
CA TYR A 419 -7.22 13.71 22.39
C TYR A 419 -6.06 12.74 22.26
N ALA A 420 -5.01 13.19 21.57
CA ALA A 420 -3.73 12.51 21.56
C ALA A 420 -3.05 12.71 22.92
N LEU A 421 -2.76 11.61 23.62
CA LEU A 421 -2.08 11.62 24.92
C LEU A 421 -0.56 11.61 24.78
N GLN A 422 -0.05 11.21 23.62
CA GLN A 422 1.38 11.15 23.33
C GLN A 422 1.65 11.79 21.99
N LEU A 423 2.73 12.56 21.94
CA LEU A 423 3.24 13.21 20.74
C LEU A 423 4.29 12.30 20.10
N PHE A 424 4.07 11.93 18.84
CA PHE A 424 5.10 11.28 18.05
C PHE A 424 6.01 12.33 17.43
N ASP A 425 7.18 12.53 18.03
CA ASP A 425 8.20 13.41 17.48
C ASP A 425 9.10 12.62 16.53
N LEU A 426 9.11 12.99 15.25
CA LEU A 426 9.99 12.36 14.26
C LEU A 426 11.44 12.81 14.41
N GLY A 427 11.70 13.98 14.99
CA GLY A 427 13.01 14.62 15.00
C GLY A 427 13.24 15.53 13.79
N VAL A 428 14.50 15.61 13.34
CA VAL A 428 14.96 16.51 12.27
C VAL A 428 15.56 15.67 11.14
N TYR A 429 14.85 15.52 10.02
CA TYR A 429 15.35 14.70 8.91
C TYR A 429 15.93 15.57 7.81
N ASN A 430 17.16 15.30 7.41
CA ASN A 430 17.71 15.84 6.17
C ASN A 430 17.27 14.99 4.98
N LEU A 431 16.36 15.53 4.16
CA LEU A 431 15.78 14.83 3.02
C LEU A 431 16.69 14.82 1.78
N GLN A 432 17.96 15.23 1.91
CA GLN A 432 18.98 14.88 0.91
C GLN A 432 19.27 13.39 0.90
N PHE A 433 19.20 12.72 2.06
CA PHE A 433 19.18 11.25 2.08
C PHE A 433 18.01 10.73 1.26
N GLN A 434 18.24 9.61 0.60
CA GLN A 434 17.21 8.88 -0.12
C GLN A 434 16.80 7.68 0.72
N PHE A 435 15.51 7.49 0.94
CA PHE A 435 15.04 6.29 1.63
C PHE A 435 15.02 5.14 0.62
N ALA A 436 15.47 3.94 1.02
CA ALA A 436 15.52 2.81 0.08
C ALA A 436 14.14 2.42 -0.50
N ASP A 437 13.06 2.76 0.20
CA ASP A 437 11.67 2.52 -0.20
C ASP A 437 10.97 3.80 -0.72
N GLU A 438 11.74 4.85 -1.06
CA GLU A 438 11.23 6.12 -1.58
C GLU A 438 10.71 5.99 -3.02
N ILE A 439 9.61 6.69 -3.31
CA ILE A 439 8.95 6.71 -4.62
C ILE A 439 9.07 8.11 -5.23
N LEU A 440 9.44 8.16 -6.50
CA LEU A 440 9.39 9.37 -7.33
C LEU A 440 8.02 9.50 -8.01
N LEU A 441 7.38 10.64 -7.84
CA LEU A 441 6.09 10.99 -8.43
C LEU A 441 6.26 12.12 -9.44
N GLU A 442 5.73 11.96 -10.66
CA GLU A 442 5.62 13.03 -11.64
C GLU A 442 4.22 13.68 -11.61
N ASN A 443 4.16 15.02 -11.67
CA ASN A 443 2.93 15.75 -11.97
C ASN A 443 2.74 15.85 -13.49
N CYS A 444 1.95 14.96 -14.09
CA CYS A 444 1.50 15.13 -15.48
C CYS A 444 0.23 15.99 -15.49
N ASN A 445 0.26 17.15 -16.16
CA ASN A 445 -0.96 17.82 -16.60
C ASN A 445 -0.93 18.09 -18.12
N MET A 446 -2.12 17.99 -18.71
CA MET A 446 -2.42 17.53 -20.05
C MET A 446 -2.24 18.58 -21.16
N ARG A 447 -1.93 18.11 -22.35
CA ARG A 447 -2.57 18.61 -23.57
C ARG A 447 -3.31 17.44 -24.21
N ASN A 448 -4.62 17.56 -24.26
CA ASN A 448 -5.64 16.69 -24.89
C ASN A 448 -6.36 15.72 -23.95
N GLU A 449 -7.69 15.85 -23.97
CA GLU A 449 -8.69 15.06 -23.28
C GLU A 449 -8.68 13.61 -23.77
N LEU A 450 -9.03 12.68 -22.86
CA LEU A 450 -9.14 11.22 -22.99
C LEU A 450 -7.81 10.47 -22.72
N TYR A 451 -7.79 9.75 -21.58
CA TYR A 451 -6.71 8.94 -20.99
C TYR A 451 -5.74 9.65 -20.00
N TYR A 452 -6.18 9.74 -18.74
CA TYR A 452 -5.31 9.99 -17.58
C TYR A 452 -4.44 8.74 -17.29
N ARG A 453 -3.16 8.73 -17.68
CA ARG A 453 -2.12 7.88 -17.05
C ARG A 453 -1.10 8.80 -16.37
N ARG A 454 -0.97 8.69 -15.04
CA ARG A 454 0.11 9.34 -14.25
C ARG A 454 1.27 8.36 -14.12
N CYS A 455 2.49 8.83 -14.34
CA CYS A 455 3.72 8.03 -14.21
C CYS A 455 4.28 8.19 -12.79
N ALA A 456 4.35 7.09 -12.03
CA ALA A 456 5.20 7.01 -10.85
C ALA A 456 6.39 6.12 -11.17
N TYR A 457 7.55 6.51 -10.68
CA TYR A 457 8.75 5.70 -10.73
C TYR A 457 9.10 5.41 -9.27
N SER A 458 9.19 4.15 -8.83
CA SER A 458 9.94 3.90 -7.60
C SER A 458 11.35 4.45 -7.81
N MET A 459 11.97 5.13 -6.82
CA MET A 459 13.44 5.18 -6.88
C MET A 459 13.88 3.72 -6.99
N PRO A 460 14.80 3.37 -7.90
CA PRO A 460 15.29 2.02 -7.94
C PRO A 460 15.84 1.71 -6.55
N SER A 461 15.11 0.88 -5.79
CA SER A 461 15.76 0.03 -4.82
C SER A 461 16.88 -0.65 -5.62
N PRO A 462 18.12 -0.67 -5.15
CA PRO A 462 19.21 -1.36 -5.84
C PRO A 462 18.87 -2.84 -6.15
N PHE A 463 17.82 -3.39 -5.53
CA PHE A 463 17.28 -4.72 -5.85
C PHE A 463 16.32 -4.80 -7.06
N LEU A 464 15.89 -3.68 -7.67
CA LEU A 464 14.84 -3.64 -8.70
C LEU A 464 15.32 -3.15 -10.08
N SER A 465 16.62 -3.19 -10.37
CA SER A 465 17.16 -2.86 -11.70
C SER A 465 16.76 -3.82 -12.84
N ARG A 466 15.89 -4.82 -12.60
CA ARG A 466 15.51 -5.84 -13.59
C ARG A 466 14.14 -5.71 -14.28
N LEU A 467 13.32 -4.68 -14.04
CA LEU A 467 11.97 -4.63 -14.65
C LEU A 467 11.51 -3.32 -15.32
N THR A 468 12.42 -2.39 -15.63
CA THR A 468 12.03 -1.17 -16.37
C THR A 468 12.90 -0.91 -17.61
N HIS A 469 13.08 -1.94 -18.43
CA HIS A 469 13.38 -1.78 -19.86
C HIS A 469 12.53 -2.76 -20.66
N SER A 470 11.22 -2.57 -20.60
CA SER A 470 10.30 -3.08 -21.63
C SER A 470 9.33 -1.96 -21.92
N VAL A 471 9.81 -1.02 -22.73
CA VAL A 471 8.96 -0.12 -23.48
C VAL A 471 8.14 -1.03 -24.41
N PHE A 472 6.90 -1.35 -24.02
CA PHE A 472 5.93 -1.85 -24.97
C PHE A 472 5.53 -0.67 -25.86
N PHE A 473 6.26 -0.47 -26.95
CA PHE A 473 5.66 0.06 -28.16
C PHE A 473 4.78 -1.05 -28.71
N ILE A 474 3.47 -0.89 -28.62
CA ILE A 474 2.52 -1.62 -29.44
C ILE A 474 1.93 -0.57 -30.38
N HIS A 475 2.16 -0.78 -31.68
CA HIS A 475 1.61 0.03 -32.77
C HIS A 475 0.09 0.02 -32.81
#